data_AF-A0A6L7NNN4-F1
#
_entry.id   AF-A0A6L7NNN4-F1
#
_cell.length_a   1.000
_cell.length_b   1.000
_cell.length_c   1.000
_cell.angle_alpha   90.00
_cell.angle_beta   90.00
_cell.angle_gamma   90.00
#
_symmetry.space_group_name_H-M   'P 1'
#
loop_
_entity.id
_entity.type
_entity.pdbx_description
1 polymer ?
#
loop_
_entity_poly.entity_id
_entity_poly.type
_entity_poly.pdbx_seq_one_letter_code
_entity_poly.pdbx_strand_id
1 'polypeptide(L)'
;MAEVLLITALVLALFFIFFIRPARQVQGRRRRDLNELRIGDEVLTTGGIIAIVDAVETPPRGPMILHLELDDGVVVRARTSAIDQRLRTAAEVAEALAAAGDPPALAPEGDDSPDGDAPR
;
A
#
# COMPACT_ATOMS: atom_id res chain seq x y z
N MET A 1 6.38 51.77 -21.88
CA MET A 1 5.91 50.53 -22.54
C MET A 1 6.87 49.36 -22.34
N ALA A 2 8.15 49.48 -22.70
CA ALA A 2 9.14 48.40 -22.52
C ALA A 2 9.35 47.96 -21.05
N GLU A 3 9.33 48.91 -20.12
CA GLU A 3 9.48 48.65 -18.67
C GLU A 3 8.35 47.79 -18.10
N VAL A 4 7.10 48.06 -18.51
CA VAL A 4 5.92 47.28 -18.10
C VAL A 4 6.00 45.86 -18.65
N LEU A 5 6.50 45.67 -19.87
CA LEU A 5 6.71 44.35 -20.47
C LEU A 5 7.81 43.57 -19.74
N LEU A 6 8.89 44.23 -19.33
CA LEU A 6 9.99 43.62 -18.59
C LEU A 6 9.53 43.13 -17.21
N ILE A 7 8.80 43.97 -16.47
CA ILE A 7 8.25 43.60 -15.16
C ILE A 7 7.25 42.45 -15.31
N THR A 8 6.38 42.47 -16.32
CA THR A 8 5.41 41.40 -16.57
C THR A 8 6.09 40.07 -16.91
N ALA A 9 7.12 40.09 -17.76
CA ALA A 9 7.90 38.90 -18.10
C ALA A 9 8.65 38.33 -16.89
N LEU A 10 9.19 39.18 -16.02
CA LEU A 10 9.87 38.77 -14.79
C LEU A 10 8.90 38.09 -13.82
N VAL A 11 7.71 38.64 -13.63
CA VAL A 11 6.67 38.05 -12.76
C VAL A 11 6.21 36.70 -13.30
N LEU A 12 5.98 36.57 -14.62
CA LEU A 12 5.61 35.28 -15.23
C LEU A 12 6.72 34.24 -15.11
N ALA A 13 7.98 34.63 -15.28
CA ALA A 13 9.12 33.73 -15.11
C ALA A 13 9.22 33.23 -13.65
N LEU A 14 9.06 34.12 -12.67
CA LEU A 14 9.04 33.75 -11.25
C LEU A 14 7.87 32.83 -10.92
N PHE A 15 6.67 33.11 -11.43
CA PHE A 15 5.49 32.27 -11.22
C PHE A 15 5.67 30.88 -11.83
N PHE A 16 6.23 30.80 -13.04
CA PHE A 16 6.53 29.54 -13.73
C PHE A 16 7.55 28.70 -12.97
N ILE A 17 8.65 29.31 -12.51
CA ILE A 17 9.69 28.63 -11.73
C ILE A 17 9.10 28.12 -10.40
N PHE A 18 8.27 28.92 -9.73
CA PHE A 18 7.75 28.55 -8.41
C PHE A 18 6.68 27.45 -8.45
N PHE A 19 5.86 27.37 -9.50
CA PHE A 19 4.81 26.34 -9.61
C PHE A 19 5.30 25.01 -10.24
N ILE A 20 6.16 25.03 -11.26
CA ILE A 20 6.57 23.81 -11.97
C ILE A 20 7.64 23.00 -11.23
N ARG A 21 8.53 23.66 -10.48
CA ARG A 21 9.58 22.96 -9.72
C ARG A 21 9.05 22.05 -8.59
N PRO A 22 8.14 22.50 -7.70
CA PRO A 22 7.69 21.66 -6.59
C PRO A 22 6.88 20.46 -7.07
N ALA A 23 6.05 20.63 -8.12
CA ALA A 23 5.17 19.57 -8.61
C ALA A 23 5.92 18.31 -9.11
N ARG A 24 7.15 18.48 -9.65
CA ARG A 24 7.93 17.37 -10.22
C ARG A 24 8.63 16.50 -9.16
N GLN A 25 8.95 17.05 -7.99
CA GLN A 25 9.65 16.28 -6.94
C GLN A 25 8.74 15.29 -6.22
N VAL A 26 7.48 15.63 -6.02
CA VAL A 26 6.51 14.77 -5.31
C VAL A 26 6.23 13.49 -6.10
N GLN A 27 6.11 13.59 -7.43
CA GLN A 27 5.85 12.43 -8.28
C GLN A 27 7.04 11.46 -8.34
N GLY A 28 8.27 11.98 -8.32
CA GLY A 28 9.49 11.17 -8.40
C GLY A 28 9.84 10.41 -7.12
N ARG A 29 9.38 10.88 -5.95
CA ARG A 29 9.51 10.14 -4.68
C ARG A 29 8.53 8.97 -4.65
N ARG A 30 7.25 9.25 -4.92
CA ARG A 30 6.18 8.24 -4.99
C ARG A 30 6.51 7.10 -5.95
N ARG A 31 7.17 7.37 -7.09
CA ARG A 31 7.56 6.31 -8.04
C ARG A 31 8.67 5.39 -7.52
N ARG A 32 9.60 5.91 -6.72
CA ARG A 32 10.71 5.11 -6.16
C ARG A 32 10.20 4.17 -5.08
N ASP A 33 9.36 4.67 -4.19
CA ASP A 33 8.81 3.88 -3.08
C ASP A 33 7.97 2.69 -3.61
N LEU A 34 7.24 2.89 -4.72
CA LEU A 34 6.48 1.85 -5.40
C LEU A 34 7.36 0.80 -6.12
N ASN A 35 8.57 1.16 -6.56
CA ASN A 35 9.50 0.23 -7.21
C ASN A 35 10.23 -0.66 -6.19
N GLU A 36 10.25 -0.26 -4.92
CA GLU A 36 10.92 -1.00 -3.85
C GLU A 36 9.97 -1.90 -3.04
N LEU A 37 8.69 -1.98 -3.42
CA LEU A 37 7.71 -2.85 -2.76
C LEU A 37 8.13 -4.32 -2.89
N ARG A 38 8.17 -5.01 -1.74
CA ARG A 38 8.49 -6.43 -1.65
C ARG A 38 7.31 -7.21 -1.10
N ILE A 39 7.32 -8.52 -1.34
CA ILE A 39 6.40 -9.46 -0.70
C ILE A 39 6.62 -9.38 0.82
N GLY A 40 5.52 -9.30 1.57
CA GLY A 40 5.49 -9.12 3.02
C GLY A 40 5.50 -7.66 3.49
N ASP A 41 5.64 -6.67 2.60
CA ASP A 41 5.55 -5.27 3.00
C ASP A 41 4.10 -4.91 3.38
N GLU A 42 3.94 -4.10 4.43
CA GLU A 42 2.65 -3.54 4.79
C GLU A 42 2.47 -2.18 4.13
N VAL A 43 1.33 -2.01 3.45
CA VAL A 43 1.05 -0.85 2.60
C VAL A 43 -0.28 -0.19 2.96
N LEU A 44 -0.30 1.13 2.84
CA LEU A 44 -1.53 1.92 2.87
C LEU A 44 -1.99 2.18 1.43
N THR A 45 -3.22 1.79 1.13
CA THR A 45 -3.86 2.09 -0.15
C THR A 45 -4.49 3.49 -0.13
N THR A 46 -4.72 4.07 -1.32
CA THR A 46 -5.41 5.36 -1.48
C THR A 46 -6.84 5.35 -0.92
N GLY A 47 -7.45 4.18 -0.76
CA GLY A 47 -8.77 4.01 -0.15
C GLY A 47 -8.75 4.00 1.39
N GLY A 48 -7.58 4.12 2.02
CA GLY A 48 -7.42 4.05 3.48
C GLY A 48 -7.36 2.62 4.03
N ILE A 49 -7.19 1.61 3.16
CA ILE A 49 -7.06 0.21 3.55
C ILE A 49 -5.60 -0.10 3.80
N ILE A 50 -5.31 -0.77 4.92
CA ILE A 50 -3.99 -1.31 5.25
C ILE A 50 -4.00 -2.80 4.89
N ALA A 51 -2.96 -3.25 4.20
CA ALA A 51 -2.84 -4.63 3.77
C ALA A 51 -1.37 -5.06 3.65
N ILE A 52 -1.14 -6.36 3.65
CA ILE A 52 0.19 -6.97 3.43
C ILE A 52 0.29 -7.41 1.98
N VAL A 53 1.44 -7.18 1.35
CA VAL A 53 1.70 -7.63 -0.03
C VAL A 53 1.97 -9.13 -0.03
N ASP A 54 1.02 -9.93 -0.49
CA ASP A 54 1.15 -11.39 -0.59
C ASP A 54 1.89 -11.79 -1.88
N ALA A 55 1.51 -11.21 -3.02
CA ALA A 55 2.14 -11.53 -4.30
C ALA A 55 2.16 -10.35 -5.28
N VAL A 56 3.11 -10.44 -6.22
CA VAL A 56 3.34 -9.41 -7.23
C VAL A 56 3.25 -10.03 -8.63
N GLU A 57 2.25 -9.63 -9.41
CA GLU A 57 2.09 -10.03 -10.80
C GLU A 57 2.58 -8.90 -11.72
N THR A 58 3.57 -9.21 -12.55
CA THR A 58 4.04 -8.29 -13.61
C THR A 58 3.73 -8.89 -14.99
N PRO A 59 2.60 -8.51 -15.61
CA PRO A 59 2.26 -9.00 -16.94
C PRO A 59 3.24 -8.50 -18.01
N PRO A 60 3.48 -9.26 -19.10
CA PRO A 60 4.35 -8.84 -20.21
C PRO A 60 3.87 -7.56 -20.92
N ARG A 61 2.56 -7.30 -20.86
CA ARG A 61 1.92 -6.05 -21.29
C ARG A 61 0.84 -5.70 -20.28
N GLY A 62 0.95 -4.54 -19.64
CA GLY A 62 -0.08 -4.01 -18.77
C GLY A 62 0.49 -3.44 -17.47
N PRO A 63 -0.39 -2.90 -16.61
CA PRO A 63 0.00 -2.43 -15.30
C PRO A 63 0.33 -3.61 -14.37
N MET A 64 1.34 -3.44 -13.53
CA MET A 64 1.67 -4.33 -12.42
C MET A 64 0.47 -4.45 -11.46
N ILE A 65 0.15 -5.69 -11.08
CA ILE A 65 -0.94 -6.05 -10.17
C ILE A 65 -0.34 -6.63 -8.89
N LEU A 66 -0.87 -6.21 -7.75
CA LEU A 66 -0.50 -6.63 -6.42
C LEU A 66 -1.66 -7.44 -5.83
N HIS A 67 -1.34 -8.56 -5.20
CA HIS A 67 -2.25 -9.27 -4.31
C HIS A 67 -1.99 -8.76 -2.90
N LEU A 68 -3.04 -8.22 -2.29
CA LEU A 68 -3.01 -7.61 -0.98
C LEU A 68 -3.87 -8.45 -0.04
N GLU A 69 -3.30 -8.93 1.05
CA GLU A 69 -4.02 -9.60 2.12
C GLU A 69 -4.46 -8.57 3.17
N LEU A 70 -5.77 -8.48 3.39
CA LEU A 70 -6.36 -7.53 4.33
C LEU A 70 -6.53 -8.15 5.72
N ASP A 71 -6.84 -9.44 5.75
CA ASP A 71 -7.12 -10.26 6.93
C ASP A 71 -7.04 -11.73 6.51
N ASP A 72 -7.14 -12.66 7.46
CA ASP A 72 -6.94 -14.10 7.25
C ASP A 72 -7.77 -14.65 6.08
N GLY A 73 -7.10 -14.93 4.95
CA GLY A 73 -7.74 -15.47 3.74
C GLY A 73 -8.49 -14.45 2.87
N VAL A 74 -8.44 -13.16 3.19
CA VAL A 74 -9.04 -12.08 2.39
C VAL A 74 -7.98 -11.43 1.51
N VAL A 75 -7.84 -11.97 0.29
CA VAL A 75 -6.90 -11.46 -0.71
C VAL A 75 -7.63 -10.65 -1.79
N VAL A 76 -7.19 -9.40 -2.00
CA VAL A 76 -7.72 -8.51 -3.03
C VAL A 76 -6.64 -8.13 -4.04
N ARG A 77 -7.07 -7.83 -5.27
CA ARG A 77 -6.17 -7.42 -6.35
C ARG A 77 -6.20 -5.91 -6.50
N ALA A 78 -5.05 -5.28 -6.34
CA ALA A 78 -4.87 -3.85 -6.50
C ALA A 78 -3.81 -3.56 -7.56
N ARG A 79 -3.87 -2.37 -8.14
CA ARG A 79 -2.79 -1.88 -9.01
C ARG A 79 -1.75 -1.19 -8.14
N THR A 80 -0.50 -1.16 -8.57
CA THR A 80 0.56 -0.37 -7.90
C THR A 80 0.19 1.11 -7.75
N SER A 81 -0.63 1.65 -8.67
CA SER A 81 -1.13 3.02 -8.58
C SER A 81 -2.14 3.26 -7.44
N ALA A 82 -2.69 2.20 -6.84
CA ALA A 82 -3.63 2.29 -5.72
C ALA A 82 -2.90 2.27 -4.36
N ILE A 83 -1.57 2.14 -4.36
CA ILE A 83 -0.76 2.21 -3.15
C ILE A 83 -0.36 3.67 -2.93
N ASP A 84 -0.66 4.18 -1.74
CA ASP A 84 -0.33 5.53 -1.33
C ASP A 84 1.10 5.60 -0.80
N GLN A 85 1.40 4.74 0.18
CA GLN A 85 2.69 4.64 0.84
C GLN A 85 2.92 3.25 1.45
N ARG A 86 4.19 2.88 1.63
CA ARG A 86 4.60 1.72 2.43
C ARG A 86 4.68 2.14 3.90
N LEU A 87 4.05 1.38 4.78
CA LEU A 87 4.02 1.64 6.22
C LEU A 87 5.15 0.92 6.94
N ARG A 88 5.29 -0.39 6.69
CA ARG A 88 6.31 -1.25 7.29
C ARG A 88 6.93 -2.15 6.23
N THR A 89 8.20 -2.46 6.42
CA THR A 89 8.93 -3.42 5.59
C THR A 89 8.63 -4.83 6.08
N ALA A 90 8.69 -5.83 5.20
CA ALA A 90 8.53 -7.24 5.56
C ALA A 90 9.35 -7.67 6.79
N ALA A 91 10.58 -7.15 6.94
CA ALA A 91 11.42 -7.44 8.10
C ALA A 91 10.84 -6.90 9.43
N GLU A 92 10.25 -5.70 9.41
CA GLU A 92 9.64 -5.06 10.59
C GLU A 92 8.31 -5.74 10.96
N VAL A 93 7.55 -6.19 9.96
CA VAL A 93 6.33 -6.98 10.16
C VAL A 93 6.69 -8.33 10.79
N ALA A 94 7.70 -9.02 10.25
CA ALA A 94 8.19 -10.28 10.79
C ALA A 94 8.74 -10.15 12.22
N GLU A 95 9.48 -9.08 12.52
CA GLU A 95 9.97 -8.78 13.86
C GLU A 95 8.81 -8.49 14.83
N ALA A 96 7.80 -7.74 14.40
CA ALA A 96 6.60 -7.48 15.20
C ALA A 96 5.79 -8.76 15.50
N LEU A 97 5.64 -9.65 14.52
CA LEU A 97 5.02 -10.97 14.70
C LEU A 97 5.84 -11.85 15.64
N ALA A 98 7.17 -11.87 15.50
CA ALA A 98 8.06 -12.61 16.38
C ALA A 98 8.06 -12.06 17.82
N ALA A 99 7.92 -10.74 17.98
CA ALA A 99 7.81 -10.08 19.28
C ALA A 99 6.41 -10.25 19.91
N ALA A 100 5.36 -10.42 19.10
CA ALA A 100 4.00 -10.66 19.57
C ALA A 100 3.82 -12.05 20.19
N GLY A 101 4.66 -13.03 19.81
CA GLY A 101 4.53 -14.43 20.26
C GLY A 101 3.27 -15.09 19.68
N ASP A 102 3.29 -16.41 19.55
CA ASP A 102 2.17 -17.22 19.02
C ASP A 102 0.80 -16.65 19.43
N PRO A 103 -0.09 -16.27 18.49
CA PRO A 103 -1.50 -16.16 18.85
C PRO A 103 -1.92 -17.52 19.41
N PRO A 104 -2.73 -17.56 20.49
CA PRO A 104 -3.19 -18.82 21.03
C PRO A 104 -3.82 -19.57 19.87
N ALA A 105 -3.27 -20.74 19.54
CA ALA A 105 -3.86 -21.68 18.62
C ALA A 105 -5.35 -21.69 18.94
N LEU A 106 -6.18 -21.22 18.00
CA LEU A 106 -7.62 -21.35 18.10
C LEU A 106 -7.83 -22.82 18.48
N ALA A 107 -8.26 -23.05 19.72
CA ALA A 107 -8.59 -24.38 20.17
C ALA A 107 -9.56 -24.93 19.13
N PRO A 108 -9.40 -26.18 18.65
CA PRO A 108 -10.39 -26.76 17.77
C PRO A 108 -11.73 -26.59 18.48
N GLU A 109 -12.63 -25.83 17.86
CA GLU A 109 -14.01 -25.71 18.30
C GLU A 109 -14.47 -27.13 18.57
N GLY A 110 -14.75 -27.41 19.85
CA GLY A 110 -15.28 -28.69 20.25
C GLY A 110 -16.48 -28.99 19.39
N ASP A 111 -16.40 -30.12 18.70
CA ASP A 111 -17.53 -30.85 18.15
C ASP A 111 -18.54 -31.07 19.29
N ASP A 112 -19.37 -30.05 19.53
CA ASP A 112 -20.54 -30.14 20.39
C ASP A 112 -21.66 -30.74 19.52
N SER A 113 -21.42 -31.97 19.08
CA SER A 113 -22.46 -32.88 18.64
C SER A 113 -23.39 -33.10 19.84
N PRO A 114 -24.66 -32.63 19.81
CA PRO A 114 -25.62 -33.06 20.80
C PRO A 114 -25.95 -34.51 20.46
N ASP A 115 -25.28 -35.40 21.19
CA ASP A 115 -25.61 -36.81 21.34
C ASP A 115 -27.04 -36.89 21.91
N GLY A 116 -28.01 -36.84 21.01
CA GLY A 116 -29.43 -36.96 21.27
C GLY A 116 -29.88 -38.41 21.20
N ASP A 117 -29.18 -39.29 21.91
CA ASP A 117 -29.66 -40.64 22.21
C ASP A 117 -30.81 -40.52 23.24
N ALA A 118 -32.04 -40.42 22.73
CA ALA A 118 -33.24 -40.57 23.55
C ALA A 118 -33.66 -42.05 23.52
N PRO A 119 -33.71 -42.72 24.69
CA PRO A 119 -34.04 -44.13 24.76
C PRO A 119 -35.56 -44.36 24.72
N ARG A 120 -35.94 -45.38 23.94
CA ARG A 120 -37.19 -46.18 23.95
C ARG A 120 -38.40 -45.67 23.18
#